data_AF-F3L567-F1
#
_entry.id   AF-F3L567-F1
#
_cell.length_a   1.000
_cell.length_b   1.000
_cell.length_c   1.000
_cell.angle_alpha   90.00
_cell.angle_beta   90.00
_cell.angle_gamma   90.00
#
_symmetry.space_group_name_H-M   'P 1'
#
loop_
_entity.id
_entity.type
_entity.pdbx_description
1 polymer ?
#
loop_
_entity_poly.entity_id
_entity_poly.type
_entity_poly.pdbx_seq_one_letter_code
_entity_poly.pdbx_strand_id
1 'polypeptide(L)'
;MNHKLARLISLLAFLVTTSVVIAAESESPRQVLFKNVNIFNGTENKIYENHQVLVEGNLIKEISSGEIEPNTGATVVDGGGAHGGASFGLT
;
A
#
# COMPACT_ATOMS: atom_id res chain seq x y z
N MET A 1 -21.35 -21.94 -54.66
CA MET A 1 -20.48 -22.03 -53.47
C MET A 1 -21.17 -22.90 -52.43
N ASN A 2 -20.53 -23.97 -51.96
CA ASN A 2 -21.19 -25.00 -51.14
C ASN A 2 -21.46 -24.44 -49.74
N HIS A 3 -22.71 -24.43 -49.28
CA HIS A 3 -23.10 -23.87 -47.97
C HIS A 3 -22.32 -24.46 -46.78
N LYS A 4 -21.82 -25.69 -46.92
CA LYS A 4 -20.92 -26.34 -45.95
C LYS A 4 -19.54 -25.66 -45.88
N LEU A 5 -19.01 -25.23 -47.03
CA LEU A 5 -17.74 -24.51 -47.13
C LEU A 5 -17.88 -23.09 -46.53
N ALA A 6 -19.00 -22.41 -46.78
CA ALA A 6 -19.29 -21.10 -46.20
C ALA A 6 -19.46 -21.16 -44.67
N ARG A 7 -20.08 -22.23 -44.14
CA ARG A 7 -20.19 -22.47 -42.69
C ARG A 7 -18.84 -22.79 -42.04
N LEU A 8 -17.97 -23.54 -42.72
CA LEU A 8 -16.64 -23.87 -42.22
C LEU A 8 -15.74 -22.63 -42.17
N ILE A 9 -15.80 -21.77 -43.19
CA ILE A 9 -15.09 -20.48 -43.23
C ILE A 9 -15.62 -19.52 -42.16
N SER A 10 -16.95 -19.49 -41.95
CA SER A 10 -17.57 -18.68 -40.89
C SER A 10 -17.22 -19.14 -39.47
N LEU A 11 -16.97 -20.44 -39.26
CA LEU A 11 -16.58 -20.98 -37.95
C LEU A 11 -15.10 -20.70 -37.64
N LEU A 12 -14.25 -20.69 -38.68
CA LEU A 12 -12.82 -20.39 -38.56
C LEU A 12 -12.55 -18.89 -38.30
N ALA A 13 -13.46 -18.01 -38.74
CA ALA A 13 -13.34 -16.56 -38.55
C ALA A 13 -13.67 -16.07 -37.13
N PHE A 14 -14.19 -16.93 -36.24
CA PHE A 14 -14.55 -16.55 -34.87
C PHE A 14 -13.43 -16.78 -33.84
N LEU A 15 -12.23 -17.18 -34.29
CA LEU A 15 -11.11 -17.54 -33.42
C LEU A 15 -10.09 -16.40 -33.26
N VAL A 16 -10.54 -15.14 -33.26
CA VAL A 16 -9.66 -13.97 -33.19
C VAL A 16 -10.15 -13.04 -32.08
N THR A 17 -9.18 -12.61 -31.27
CA THR A 17 -9.20 -11.61 -30.19
C THR A 17 -9.64 -12.05 -28.79
N THR A 18 -8.81 -12.84 -28.11
CA THR A 18 -8.64 -12.67 -26.65
C THR A 18 -7.33 -11.93 -26.42
N SER A 19 -7.38 -10.60 -26.40
CA SER A 19 -6.25 -9.78 -25.94
C SER A 19 -6.13 -9.98 -24.43
N VAL A 20 -5.10 -10.70 -23.99
CA VAL A 20 -4.74 -10.78 -22.58
C VAL A 20 -4.19 -9.42 -22.18
N VAL A 21 -4.98 -8.66 -21.41
CA VAL A 21 -4.50 -7.43 -20.76
C VAL A 21 -3.71 -7.87 -19.54
N ILE A 22 -2.37 -7.86 -19.64
CA ILE A 22 -1.50 -7.99 -18.48
C ILE A 22 -1.53 -6.64 -17.76
N ALA A 23 -2.18 -6.59 -16.61
CA ALA A 23 -2.07 -5.44 -15.72
C ALA A 23 -0.62 -5.38 -15.22
N ALA A 24 0.08 -4.30 -15.55
CA ALA A 24 1.36 -4.01 -14.92
C ALA A 24 1.08 -3.65 -13.45
N GLU A 25 1.64 -4.44 -12.53
CA GLU A 25 1.60 -4.16 -11.11
C GLU A 25 2.46 -2.91 -10.86
N SER A 26 1.80 -1.77 -10.64
CA SER A 26 2.49 -0.55 -10.22
C SER A 26 3.04 -0.80 -8.83
N GLU A 27 4.36 -0.81 -8.67
CA GLU A 27 5.00 -0.94 -7.36
C GLU A 27 4.52 0.22 -6.47
N SER A 28 3.68 -0.09 -5.48
CA SER A 28 3.19 0.88 -4.52
C SER A 28 4.39 1.56 -3.84
N PRO A 29 4.30 2.87 -3.55
CA PRO A 29 5.39 3.58 -2.90
C PRO A 29 5.75 2.90 -1.58
N ARG A 30 7.05 2.75 -1.31
CA ARG A 30 7.54 2.06 -0.13
C ARG A 30 7.05 2.76 1.13
N GLN A 31 6.39 2.00 1.99
CA GLN A 31 5.85 2.47 3.24
C GLN A 31 6.54 1.81 4.44
N VAL A 32 6.72 2.59 5.49
CA VAL A 32 7.16 2.12 6.81
C VAL A 32 6.12 2.55 7.84
N LEU A 33 5.51 1.59 8.52
CA LEU A 33 4.57 1.83 9.61
C LEU A 33 5.30 1.65 10.95
N PHE A 34 5.43 2.74 11.70
CA PHE A 34 5.86 2.69 13.09
C PHE A 34 4.64 2.51 13.99
N LYS A 35 4.62 1.49 14.84
CA LYS A 35 3.56 1.24 15.84
C LYS A 35 4.09 1.46 17.25
N ASN A 36 3.21 1.76 18.19
CA ASN A 36 3.53 1.88 19.62
C ASN A 36 4.69 2.85 19.90
N VAL A 37 4.70 4.00 19.23
CA VAL A 37 5.72 5.04 19.42
C VAL A 37 5.17 6.20 20.23
N ASN A 38 6.07 6.90 20.90
CA ASN A 38 5.79 8.18 21.55
C ASN A 38 6.16 9.33 20.60
N ILE A 39 5.25 10.27 20.37
CA ILE A 39 5.47 11.38 19.43
C ILE A 39 5.67 12.68 20.18
N PHE A 40 6.74 13.39 19.83
CA PHE A 40 6.95 14.79 20.18
C PHE A 40 6.89 15.63 18.91
N ASN A 41 5.97 16.60 18.87
CA ASN A 41 5.68 17.39 17.67
C ASN A 41 6.50 18.68 17.55
N GLY A 42 7.28 19.04 18.58
CA GLY A 42 8.09 20.25 18.61
C GLY A 42 7.31 21.56 18.78
N THR A 43 5.98 21.53 18.79
CA THR A 43 5.12 22.72 18.91
C THR A 43 4.44 22.82 20.27
N GLU A 44 4.09 21.69 20.87
CA GLU A 44 3.45 21.60 22.19
C GLU A 44 4.42 20.96 23.19
N ASN A 45 4.37 21.37 24.45
CA ASN A 45 5.10 20.69 25.53
C ASN A 45 4.35 19.42 25.98
N LYS A 46 4.14 18.49 25.04
CA LYS A 46 3.32 17.30 25.21
C LYS A 46 3.89 16.13 24.43
N ILE A 47 3.79 14.93 25.01
CA ILE A 47 4.08 13.65 24.35
C ILE A 47 2.76 12.95 24.04
N TYR A 48 2.63 12.45 22.82
CA TYR A 48 1.51 11.58 22.41
C TYR A 48 1.98 10.13 22.44
N GLU A 49 1.50 9.38 23.43
CA GLU A 49 1.94 8.01 23.67
C GLU A 49 1.17 6.99 22.84
N ASN A 50 1.80 5.85 22.54
CA ASN A 50 1.20 4.70 21.86
C ASN A 50 0.51 5.05 20.53
N HIS A 51 1.12 5.93 19.75
CA HIS A 51 0.64 6.30 18.42
C HIS A 51 1.29 5.45 17.32
N GLN A 52 0.73 5.57 16.12
CA GLN A 52 1.25 5.00 14.90
C GLN A 52 1.64 6.12 13.92
N VAL A 53 2.70 5.91 13.15
CA VAL A 53 3.19 6.84 12.12
C VAL A 53 3.44 6.05 10.84
N LEU A 54 2.71 6.40 9.77
CA LEU A 54 2.96 5.87 8.44
C LEU A 54 3.84 6.83 7.67
N VAL A 55 4.99 6.33 7.22
CA VAL A 55 5.94 7.06 6.38
C VAL A 55 5.90 6.47 4.98
N GLU A 56 5.73 7.32 3.97
CA GLU A 56 5.79 6.96 2.56
C GLU A 56 6.99 7.66 1.92
N GLY A 57 8.00 6.89 1.52
CA GLY A 57 9.29 7.45 1.11
C GLY A 57 9.93 8.26 2.24
N ASN A 58 9.93 9.59 2.10
CA ASN A 58 10.47 10.55 3.08
C ASN A 58 9.38 11.45 3.70
N LEU A 59 8.10 11.16 3.44
CA LEU A 59 6.98 11.95 3.90
C LEU A 59 6.21 11.20 4.98
N ILE A 60 5.81 11.91 6.03
CA ILE A 60 4.84 11.40 6.97
C ILE A 60 3.47 11.46 6.28
N LYS A 61 2.92 10.29 6.00
CA LYS A 61 1.64 10.14 5.32
C LYS A 61 0.48 10.30 6.29
N GLU A 62 0.60 9.67 7.45
CA GLU A 62 -0.46 9.65 8.46
C GLU A 62 0.13 9.46 9.87
N ILE A 63 -0.51 10.11 10.85
CA ILE A 63 -0.28 9.89 12.27
C ILE A 63 -1.64 9.61 12.90
N SER A 64 -1.74 8.54 13.69
CA SER A 64 -3.00 8.15 14.34
C SER A 64 -2.74 7.51 15.70
N SER A 65 -3.66 7.72 16.65
CA SER A 65 -3.73 6.92 17.87
C SER A 65 -4.41 5.56 17.64
N GLY A 66 -5.05 5.39 16.48
CA GLY A 66 -5.73 4.17 16.06
C GLY A 66 -4.88 3.34 15.11
N GLU A 67 -5.49 2.27 14.60
CA GLU A 67 -4.87 1.40 13.61
C GLU A 67 -4.71 2.11 12.26
N ILE A 68 -3.53 2.00 11.67
CA ILE A 68 -3.25 2.43 10.30
C ILE A 68 -2.99 1.18 9.49
N GLU A 69 -3.72 1.03 8.38
CA GLU A 69 -3.53 -0.06 7.42
C GLU A 69 -2.55 0.39 6.33
N PRO A 70 -1.31 -0.12 6.31
CA PRO A 70 -0.36 0.24 5.27
C PRO A 70 -0.58 -0.60 4.01
N ASN A 71 0.03 -0.18 2.91
CA ASN A 71 0.04 -0.93 1.66
C ASN A 71 0.70 -2.31 1.83
N THR A 72 0.33 -3.23 0.95
CA THR A 72 0.95 -4.55 0.87
C THR A 72 2.47 -4.43 0.70
N GLY A 73 3.23 -5.13 1.55
CA GLY A 73 4.69 -5.09 1.55
C GLY A 73 5.32 -3.94 2.36
N ALA A 74 4.53 -3.15 3.10
CA ALA A 74 5.07 -2.16 4.02
C ALA A 74 5.90 -2.79 5.14
N THR A 75 6.96 -2.10 5.55
CA THR A 75 7.77 -2.51 6.70
C THR A 75 7.11 -2.04 7.97
N VAL A 76 6.83 -2.96 8.89
CA VAL A 76 6.26 -2.63 10.20
C VAL A 76 7.37 -2.63 11.25
N VAL A 77 7.47 -1.54 12.00
CA VAL A 77 8.42 -1.36 13.10
C VAL A 77 7.64 -1.12 14.38
N ASP A 78 7.85 -1.95 15.39
CA ASP A 78 7.25 -1.77 16.72
C ASP A 78 8.20 -0.98 17.63
N GLY A 79 7.72 0.15 18.15
CA GLY A 79 8.44 1.04 19.06
C GLY A 79 8.44 0.58 20.51
N GLY A 80 7.68 -0.44 20.90
CA GLY A 80 7.72 -1.04 22.23
C GLY A 80 6.98 -0.29 23.35
N GLY A 81 6.40 0.89 23.09
CA GLY A 81 5.46 1.57 23.99
C GLY A 81 6.02 2.12 25.33
N ALA A 82 5.10 2.62 26.16
CA ALA A 82 5.24 3.61 27.25
C ALA A 82 6.26 3.36 28.40
N HIS A 83 7.00 2.25 28.44
CA HIS A 83 8.00 1.96 29.48
C HIS A 83 9.44 1.89 28.93
N GLY A 84 9.82 2.86 28.09
CA GLY A 84 11.15 2.95 27.47
C GLY A 84 11.18 2.73 25.96
N GLY A 85 10.03 2.77 25.30
CA GLY A 85 9.90 2.62 23.85
C GLY A 85 10.50 3.77 23.04
N ALA A 86 10.72 3.51 21.75
CA ALA A 86 11.28 4.45 20.79
C ALA A 86 10.42 5.73 20.68
N SER A 87 11.08 6.88 20.65
CA SER A 87 10.44 8.18 20.45
C SER A 87 10.59 8.63 19.00
N PHE A 88 9.51 9.11 18.40
CA PHE A 88 9.48 9.68 17.06
C PHE A 88 9.40 11.21 17.17
N GLY A 89 10.52 11.88 16.88
CA GLY A 89 10.60 13.35 16.88
C GLY A 89 10.22 13.91 15.52
N LEU A 90 9.32 14.89 15.49
CA LEU A 90 9.02 15.69 14.30
C LEU A 90 9.89 16.95 14.34
N THR A 91 10.81 17.11 13.40
CA THR A 91 11.70 18.28 13.27
C THR A 91 11.68 18.82 11.86
#